data_AF-A0A562BXG1-F1
#
_entry.id   AF-A0A562BXG1-F1
#
_cell.length_a   1.000
_cell.length_b   1.000
_cell.length_c   1.000
_cell.angle_alpha   90.00
_cell.angle_beta   90.00
_cell.angle_gamma   90.00
#
_symmetry.space_group_name_H-M   'P 1'
#
loop_
_entity.id
_entity.type
_entity.pdbx_description
1 polymer ?
#
loop_
_entity_poly.entity_id
_entity_poly.type
_entity_poly.pdbx_seq_one_letter_code
_entity_poly.pdbx_strand_id
1 'polypeptide(L)'
;MLETVLAALMAPVTMYLQSRGVAEVLAGRDSGWNPQRRDDGSLPMSELLSRYGGMTLFGLGAAMAAYLVSPGLAAWMSPVIAGLVLSIPVVALTSSPGAGAWLRRRGIFATPEETAPPAILRRAAELRRGE
;
A
#
# COMPACT_ATOMS: atom_id res chain seq x y z
N MET A 1 16.19 6.44 4.45
CA MET A 1 16.32 6.37 2.97
C MET A 1 15.28 5.43 2.35
N LEU A 2 15.23 4.14 2.71
CA LEU A 2 14.18 3.23 2.20
C LEU A 2 12.76 3.73 2.51
N GLU A 3 12.55 4.26 3.71
CA GLU A 3 11.29 4.87 4.14
C GLU A 3 10.85 6.02 3.22
N THR A 4 11.79 6.88 2.82
CA THR A 4 11.53 8.02 1.93
C THR A 4 11.12 7.56 0.54
N VAL A 5 11.76 6.52 0.01
CA VAL A 5 11.41 5.94 -1.30
C VAL A 5 10.03 5.29 -1.24
N LEU A 6 9.74 4.51 -0.20
CA LEU A 6 8.43 3.89 -0.02
C LEU A 6 7.33 4.95 0.20
N ALA A 7 7.60 5.99 0.98
CA ALA A 7 6.66 7.10 1.18
C ALA A 7 6.36 7.83 -0.14
N ALA A 8 7.38 8.09 -0.96
CA ALA A 8 7.22 8.71 -2.27
C ALA A 8 6.39 7.85 -3.23
N LEU A 9 6.56 6.52 -3.20
CA LEU A 9 5.76 5.58 -4.00
C LEU A 9 4.33 5.43 -3.49
N MET A 10 4.12 5.47 -2.17
CA MET A 10 2.81 5.32 -1.54
C MET A 10 1.94 6.57 -1.66
N ALA A 11 2.54 7.77 -1.67
CA ALA A 11 1.82 9.04 -1.75
C ALA A 11 0.79 9.14 -2.91
N PRO A 12 1.13 8.81 -4.17
CA PRO A 12 0.15 8.83 -5.25
C PRO A 12 -0.94 7.75 -5.10
N VAL A 13 -0.60 6.59 -4.55
CA VAL A 13 -1.56 5.49 -4.31
C VAL A 13 -2.59 5.90 -3.26
N THR A 14 -2.15 6.51 -2.15
CA THR A 14 -3.04 6.98 -1.09
C THR A 14 -3.89 8.16 -1.54
N MET A 15 -3.33 9.12 -2.30
CA MET A 15 -4.09 10.22 -2.90
C MET A 15 -5.24 9.72 -3.78
N TYR A 16 -4.98 8.71 -4.61
CA TYR A 16 -6.02 8.14 -5.46
C TYR A 16 -7.13 7.46 -4.63
N LEU A 17 -6.76 6.63 -3.65
CA LEU A 17 -7.73 5.94 -2.79
C LEU A 17 -8.61 6.94 -2.04
N GLN A 18 -8.03 8.03 -1.53
CA GLN A 18 -8.76 9.11 -0.88
C GLN A 18 -9.69 9.83 -1.87
N SER A 19 -9.19 10.18 -3.05
CA SER A 19 -9.98 10.86 -4.09
C SER A 19 -11.17 10.02 -4.54
N ARG A 20 -10.96 8.70 -4.71
CA ARG A 20 -11.99 7.75 -5.06
C ARG A 20 -13.04 7.60 -3.95
N GLY A 21 -12.62 7.54 -2.68
CA GLY A 21 -13.55 7.52 -1.56
C GLY A 21 -14.45 8.75 -1.52
N VAL A 22 -13.90 9.94 -1.74
CA VAL A 22 -14.69 11.18 -1.86
C VAL A 22 -15.65 11.13 -3.05
N ALA A 23 -15.19 10.63 -4.21
CA ALA A 23 -16.03 10.49 -5.39
C ALA A 23 -17.18 9.49 -5.19
N GLU A 24 -16.94 8.38 -4.47
CA GLU A 24 -17.96 7.38 -4.13
C GLU A 24 -19.03 7.96 -3.18
N VAL A 25 -18.62 8.73 -2.17
CA VAL A 25 -19.54 9.46 -1.27
C VAL A 25 -20.39 10.48 -2.04
N LEU A 26 -19.78 11.28 -2.91
CA LEU A 26 -20.50 12.24 -3.76
C LEU A 26 -21.47 11.56 -4.74
N ALA A 27 -21.13 10.37 -5.23
CA ALA A 27 -21.98 9.57 -6.09
C ALA A 27 -23.15 8.87 -5.33
N GLY A 28 -23.30 9.11 -4.03
CA GLY A 28 -24.33 8.48 -3.20
C GLY A 28 -24.15 6.97 -3.07
N ARG A 29 -22.96 6.45 -3.40
CA ARG A 29 -22.61 5.05 -3.16
C ARG A 29 -22.21 4.93 -1.70
N ASP A 30 -22.75 3.92 -1.02
CA ASP A 30 -22.26 3.58 0.31
C ASP A 30 -20.77 3.32 0.18
N SER A 31 -19.96 4.15 0.84
CA SER A 31 -18.50 4.06 0.85
C SER A 31 -18.00 2.74 1.42
N GLY A 32 -18.92 1.84 1.77
CA GLY A 32 -18.64 0.45 2.05
C GLY A 32 -17.66 0.42 3.17
N TRP A 33 -18.15 0.66 4.39
CA TRP A 33 -17.40 0.36 5.60
C TRP A 33 -17.17 -1.16 5.61
N ASN A 34 -16.24 -1.58 4.76
CA ASN A 34 -15.98 -2.96 4.45
C ASN A 34 -15.29 -3.50 5.69
N PRO A 35 -15.80 -4.57 6.31
CA PRO A 35 -15.19 -5.13 7.51
C PRO A 35 -13.70 -5.31 7.25
N GLN A 36 -12.88 -4.62 8.05
CA GLN A 36 -11.43 -4.73 7.98
C GLN A 36 -11.09 -6.22 8.16
N ARG A 37 -10.62 -6.89 7.10
CA ARG A 37 -10.20 -8.29 7.16
C ARG A 37 -8.96 -8.36 8.04
N ARG A 38 -9.17 -8.67 9.32
CA ARG A 38 -8.12 -8.67 10.36
C ARG A 38 -7.36 -10.00 10.47
N ASP A 39 -7.86 -11.09 9.87
CA ASP A 39 -7.30 -12.43 10.08
C ASP A 39 -6.58 -13.06 8.88
N ASP A 40 -6.87 -12.63 7.66
CA ASP A 40 -6.25 -13.21 6.47
C ASP A 40 -5.33 -12.18 5.83
N GLY A 41 -4.13 -12.06 6.39
CA GLY A 41 -3.16 -11.06 5.96
C GLY A 41 -2.70 -11.15 4.50
N SER A 42 -3.23 -12.04 3.66
CA SER A 42 -3.00 -12.06 2.22
C SER A 42 -4.23 -11.54 1.45
N LEU A 43 -4.02 -10.44 0.73
CA LEU A 43 -4.95 -10.04 -0.33
C LEU A 43 -4.81 -11.05 -1.49
N PRO A 44 -5.89 -11.73 -1.91
CA PRO A 44 -5.81 -12.61 -3.07
C PRO A 44 -5.43 -11.79 -4.31
N MET A 45 -4.54 -12.33 -5.16
CA MET A 45 -4.03 -11.64 -6.34
C MET A 45 -5.14 -11.18 -7.30
N SER A 46 -6.25 -11.92 -7.34
CA SER A 46 -7.45 -11.54 -8.10
C SER A 46 -8.12 -10.26 -7.57
N GLU A 47 -8.15 -10.06 -6.26
CA GLU A 47 -8.71 -8.83 -5.65
C GLU A 47 -7.77 -7.63 -5.85
N LEU A 48 -6.45 -7.86 -5.79
CA LEU A 48 -5.44 -6.87 -6.16
C LEU A 48 -5.61 -6.43 -7.62
N LEU A 49 -5.74 -7.38 -8.55
CA LEU A 49 -5.95 -7.11 -9.97
C LEU A 49 -7.27 -6.38 -10.23
N SER A 50 -8.36 -6.77 -9.56
CA SER A 50 -9.66 -6.12 -9.74
C SER A 50 -9.68 -4.68 -9.19
N ARG A 51 -9.06 -4.43 -8.03
CA ARG A 51 -9.06 -3.11 -7.39
C ARG A 51 -8.01 -2.15 -7.96
N TYR A 52 -6.83 -2.65 -8.32
CA TYR A 52 -5.69 -1.83 -8.76
C TYR A 52 -5.36 -1.97 -10.25
N GLY A 53 -5.92 -2.96 -10.96
CA GLY A 53 -5.68 -3.15 -12.39
C GLY A 53 -6.08 -1.95 -13.25
N GLY A 54 -7.18 -1.26 -12.90
CA GLY A 54 -7.57 -0.01 -13.55
C GLY A 54 -6.53 1.11 -13.36
N MET A 55 -5.89 1.16 -12.19
CA MET A 55 -4.83 2.14 -11.88
C MET A 55 -3.54 1.83 -12.65
N THR A 56 -3.13 0.56 -12.70
CA THR A 56 -1.97 0.13 -13.50
C THR A 56 -2.19 0.42 -14.98
N LEU A 57 -3.38 0.15 -15.50
CA LEU A 57 -3.72 0.42 -16.90
C LEU A 57 -3.74 1.92 -17.20
N PHE A 58 -4.29 2.74 -16.30
CA PHE A 58 -4.23 4.19 -16.40
C PHE A 58 -2.80 4.71 -16.37
N GLY A 59 -1.96 4.18 -15.48
CA GLY A 59 -0.53 4.48 -15.42
C GLY A 59 0.21 4.13 -16.71
N LEU A 60 -0.10 2.97 -17.32
CA LEU A 60 0.43 2.56 -18.63
C LEU A 60 0.00 3.52 -19.75
N GLY A 61 -1.28 3.91 -19.77
CA GLY A 61 -1.81 4.86 -20.73
C GLY A 61 -1.17 6.24 -20.61
N ALA A 62 -1.01 6.74 -19.37
CA ALA A 62 -0.32 7.98 -19.09
C ALA A 62 1.17 7.91 -19.46
N ALA A 63 1.84 6.78 -19.23
CA ALA A 63 3.22 6.55 -19.64
C ALA A 63 3.37 6.64 -21.16
N MET A 64 2.49 5.95 -21.90
CA MET A 64 2.50 5.94 -23.35
C MET A 64 2.21 7.33 -23.92
N ALA A 65 1.21 8.04 -23.38
CA ALA A 65 0.90 9.41 -23.78
C ALA A 65 2.08 10.37 -23.51
N ALA A 66 2.69 10.30 -22.33
CA ALA A 66 3.84 11.12 -21.98
C ALA A 66 5.04 10.84 -22.89
N TYR A 67 5.30 9.56 -23.20
CA TYR A 67 6.40 9.16 -24.08
C TYR A 67 6.20 9.62 -25.53
N LEU A 68 4.95 9.60 -26.02
CA LEU A 68 4.58 10.10 -27.34
C LEU A 68 4.69 11.63 -27.46
N VAL A 69 4.44 12.36 -26.37
CA VAL A 69 4.58 13.84 -26.33
C VAL A 69 6.04 14.24 -26.26
N SER A 70 6.77 13.77 -25.26
CA SER A 70 8.23 13.95 -25.19
C SER A 70 8.88 12.97 -24.20
N PRO A 71 9.98 12.31 -24.58
CA PRO A 71 10.73 11.45 -23.65
C PRO A 71 11.20 12.19 -22.39
N GLY A 72 11.47 13.49 -22.50
CA GLY A 72 11.85 14.33 -21.35
C GLY A 72 10.70 14.52 -20.35
N LEU A 73 9.47 14.70 -20.84
CA LEU A 73 8.27 14.79 -20.01
C LEU A 73 7.99 13.44 -19.35
N ALA A 74 8.14 12.33 -20.08
CA ALA A 74 8.00 10.99 -19.53
C ALA A 74 9.04 10.71 -18.42
N ALA A 75 10.29 11.14 -18.60
CA ALA A 75 11.32 11.03 -17.57
C ALA A 75 10.99 11.87 -16.33
N TRP A 76 10.44 13.08 -16.52
CA TRP A 76 10.03 13.95 -15.41
C TRP A 76 8.82 13.40 -14.63
N MET A 77 7.86 12.80 -15.34
CA MET A 77 6.68 12.14 -14.76
C MET A 77 6.96 10.71 -14.27
N SER A 78 8.18 10.19 -14.47
CA SER A 78 8.53 8.81 -14.18
C SER A 78 8.26 8.37 -12.74
N PRO A 79 8.42 9.19 -11.68
CA PRO A 79 8.11 8.74 -10.31
C PRO A 79 6.62 8.45 -10.12
N VAL A 80 5.76 9.27 -10.72
CA VAL A 80 4.30 9.13 -10.65
C VAL A 80 3.86 7.93 -11.49
N ILE A 81 4.35 7.84 -12.72
CA ILE A 81 4.04 6.73 -13.64
C ILE A 81 4.51 5.41 -13.04
N ALA A 82 5.73 5.36 -12.50
CA ALA A 82 6.27 4.16 -11.87
C ALA A 82 5.42 3.74 -10.66
N GLY A 83 4.98 4.68 -9.81
CA GLY A 83 4.09 4.38 -8.69
C GLY A 83 2.74 3.80 -9.13
N LEU A 84 2.15 4.33 -10.21
CA LEU A 84 0.87 3.83 -10.75
C LEU A 84 1.02 2.45 -11.40
N VAL A 85 2.06 2.26 -12.22
CA VAL A 85 2.31 0.99 -12.92
C VAL A 85 2.69 -0.11 -11.92
N LEU A 86 3.51 0.20 -10.92
CA LEU A 86 3.95 -0.73 -9.88
C LEU A 86 2.97 -0.83 -8.70
N SER A 87 1.79 -0.22 -8.77
CA SER A 87 0.81 -0.25 -7.68
C SER A 87 0.48 -1.68 -7.23
N ILE A 88 0.26 -2.62 -8.16
CA ILE A 88 -0.02 -4.03 -7.85
C ILE A 88 1.15 -4.70 -7.08
N PRO A 89 2.39 -4.75 -7.59
CA PRO A 89 3.49 -5.40 -6.86
C PRO A 89 3.85 -4.68 -5.56
N VAL A 90 3.74 -3.35 -5.50
CA VAL A 90 3.98 -2.57 -4.28
C VAL A 90 2.97 -2.94 -3.20
N VAL A 91 1.67 -2.95 -3.52
CA VAL A 91 0.62 -3.32 -2.57
C VAL A 91 0.73 -4.80 -2.20
N ALA A 92 1.03 -5.69 -3.14
CA ALA A 92 1.25 -7.10 -2.85
C ALA A 92 2.42 -7.31 -1.87
N LEU A 93 3.52 -6.55 -2.03
CA LEU A 93 4.67 -6.63 -1.14
C LEU A 93 4.37 -6.03 0.25
N THR A 94 3.74 -4.86 0.31
CA THR A 94 3.41 -4.18 1.58
C THR A 94 2.35 -4.90 2.38
N SER A 95 1.46 -5.63 1.69
CA SER A 95 0.37 -6.39 2.30
C SER A 95 0.76 -7.84 2.60
N SER A 96 1.98 -8.28 2.26
CA SER A 96 2.40 -9.67 2.45
C SER A 96 2.86 -9.93 3.89
N PRO A 97 2.26 -10.92 4.59
CA PRO A 97 2.68 -11.30 5.95
C PRO A 97 4.14 -11.79 5.98
N GLY A 98 4.58 -12.45 4.90
CA GLY A 98 5.94 -12.97 4.77
C GLY A 98 6.97 -11.86 4.58
N ALA A 99 6.67 -10.86 3.75
CA ALA A 99 7.54 -9.70 3.56
C ALA A 99 7.62 -8.86 4.84
N GLY A 100 6.49 -8.62 5.51
CA GLY A 100 6.45 -7.94 6.81
C GLY A 100 7.22 -8.67 7.91
N ALA A 101 7.09 -10.00 8.01
CA ALA A 101 7.85 -10.80 8.98
C ALA A 101 9.35 -10.83 8.68
N TRP A 102 9.76 -10.74 7.41
CA TRP A 102 11.17 -10.65 7.03
C TRP A 102 11.76 -9.27 7.31
N LEU A 103 11.04 -8.19 7.01
CA LEU A 103 11.44 -6.81 7.32
C LEU A 103 11.57 -6.61 8.84
N ARG A 104 10.60 -7.09 9.62
CA ARG A 104 10.63 -7.07 11.09
C ARG A 104 11.84 -7.83 11.64
N ARG A 105 12.15 -9.01 11.10
CA ARG A 105 13.35 -9.79 11.48
C ARG A 105 14.66 -9.05 11.20
N ARG A 106 14.67 -8.12 10.25
CA ARG A 106 15.84 -7.28 9.94
C ARG A 106 15.84 -5.94 10.67
N GLY A 107 14.86 -5.67 11.55
CA GLY A 107 14.72 -4.41 12.27
C GLY A 107 14.36 -3.23 11.36
N ILE A 108 13.92 -3.49 10.13
CA ILE A 108 13.55 -2.46 9.16
C ILE A 108 12.08 -2.13 9.39
N PHE A 109 11.77 -0.85 9.64
CA PHE A 109 10.44 -0.36 10.04
C PHE A 109 9.93 -0.93 11.37
N ALA A 110 10.82 -1.46 12.22
CA ALA A 110 10.44 -1.94 13.53
C ALA A 110 10.19 -0.75 14.47
N THR A 111 9.05 -0.77 15.15
CA THR A 111 8.72 0.25 16.15
C THR A 111 9.50 0.03 17.46
N PRO A 112 9.77 1.07 18.26
CA PRO A 112 10.38 0.93 19.57
C PRO A 112 9.63 -0.06 20.46
N GLU A 113 8.29 -0.11 20.35
CA GLU A 113 7.41 -1.00 21.10
C GLU A 113 7.52 -2.47 20.67
N GLU A 114 7.99 -2.75 19.45
CA GLU A 114 8.27 -4.11 18.96
C GLU A 114 9.66 -4.60 19.36
N THR A 115 10.62 -3.69 19.53
CA THR A 115 12.01 -4.02 19.89
C THR A 115 12.24 -4.00 21.39
N ALA A 116 11.60 -3.08 22.10
CA ALA A 116 11.60 -2.96 23.56
C ALA A 116 10.15 -2.83 24.07
N PRO A 117 9.41 -3.97 24.19
CA PRO A 117 8.01 -3.92 24.54
C PRO A 117 7.79 -3.33 25.94
N PRO A 118 6.96 -2.28 26.08
CA PRO A 118 6.61 -1.72 27.38
C PRO A 118 5.95 -2.78 28.27
N ALA A 119 6.09 -2.59 29.59
CA ALA A 119 5.63 -3.56 30.59
C ALA A 119 4.15 -3.95 30.44
N ILE A 120 3.30 -3.02 29.99
CA ILE A 120 1.87 -3.23 29.75
C ILE A 120 1.64 -4.26 28.63
N LEU A 121 2.40 -4.19 27.53
CA LEU A 121 2.28 -5.12 26.41
C LEU A 121 2.81 -6.52 26.78
N ARG A 122 3.89 -6.59 27.56
CA ARG A 122 4.35 -7.85 28.14
C ARG A 122 3.27 -8.48 29.03
N ARG A 123 2.66 -7.68 29.91
CA ARG A 123 1.64 -8.16 30.83
C ARG A 123 0.38 -8.65 30.10
N ALA A 124 -0.05 -7.95 29.07
CA ALA A 124 -1.16 -8.38 28.22
C ALA A 124 -0.86 -9.70 27.50
N ALA A 125 0.36 -9.88 26.99
CA ALA A 125 0.78 -11.12 26.33
C ALA A 125 0.88 -12.31 27.31
N GLU A 126 1.33 -12.07 28.54
CA GLU A 126 1.35 -13.08 29.61
C GLU A 126 -0.06 -13.56 29.96
N LEU A 127 -1.01 -12.63 30.14
CA LEU A 127 -2.40 -12.95 30.45
C LEU A 127 -3.06 -13.76 29.31
N ARG A 128 -2.77 -13.41 28.06
CA ARG A 128 -3.29 -14.12 26.88
C ARG A 128 -2.75 -15.53 26.65
N ARG A 129 -1.65 -15.90 27.32
CA ARG A 129 -1.05 -17.25 27.27
C ARG A 129 -1.44 -18.11 28.48
N GLY A 130 -2.01 -17.49 29.51
CA GLY A 130 -2.47 -18.16 30.73
C GLY A 130 -3.94 -18.59 30.69
N GLU A 131 -4.68 -18.19 29.65
CA GLU A 131 -5.95 -18.80 29.22
C GLU A 131 -5.67 -19.94 28.23
#